data_AF-A0A1Q7HT52-F1
#
_entry.id   AF-A0A1Q7HT52-F1
#
_cell.length_a   1.000
_cell.length_b   1.000
_cell.length_c   1.000
_cell.angle_alpha   90.00
_cell.angle_beta   90.00
_cell.angle_gamma   90.00
#
_symmetry.space_group_name_H-M   'P 1'
#
loop_
_entity.id
_entity.type
_entity.pdbx_description
1 polymer ?
#
loop_
_entity_poly.entity_id
_entity_poly.type
_entity_poly.pdbx_seq_one_letter_code
_entity_poly.pdbx_strand_id
1 'polypeptide(L)'
;MLYLPNACEPERFTPGHAPEPADLRGTARPRALYAGAIDRWFDASLLRDVARLLPGWTFLLLGPVRADPGALRGLPNVRLLGPRAYSDLPAYLRAADAGIVPFAVNDLTHSIHPLKVYEYCAAGLPVVATPMRETGTMGAPLRLAATAQEFAAALEQTRDDGPAGRAERLEFARRNTWDQRFTVLRSEIASLAGWQPALAAGGSA
;
A
#
# COMPACT_ATOMS: atom_id res chain seq x y z
N MET A 1 6.10 0.99 -26.13
CA MET A 1 6.08 1.75 -24.87
C MET A 1 6.29 0.75 -23.74
N LEU A 2 7.38 0.89 -22.97
CA LEU A 2 7.69 0.00 -21.85
C LEU A 2 6.91 0.45 -20.61
N TYR A 3 6.11 -0.43 -20.02
CA TYR A 3 5.43 -0.20 -18.74
C TYR A 3 6.17 -0.93 -17.63
N LEU A 4 6.66 -0.18 -16.63
CA LEU A 4 7.36 -0.72 -15.47
C LEU A 4 6.65 -0.27 -14.19
N PRO A 5 5.76 -1.11 -13.63
CA PRO A 5 5.07 -0.80 -12.39
C PRO A 5 6.04 -0.79 -11.19
N ASN A 6 5.60 -0.19 -10.08
CA ASN A 6 6.35 -0.25 -8.83
C ASN A 6 6.59 -1.69 -8.38
N ALA A 7 7.55 -1.84 -7.47
CA ALA A 7 7.96 -3.11 -6.89
C ALA A 7 8.37 -2.91 -5.44
N CYS A 8 8.75 -3.99 -4.76
CA CYS A 8 9.25 -3.94 -3.38
C CYS A 8 10.55 -4.74 -3.22
N GLU A 9 11.10 -4.70 -2.00
CA GLU A 9 12.17 -5.58 -1.52
C GLU A 9 11.58 -6.49 -0.44
N PRO A 10 11.01 -7.65 -0.80
CA PRO A 10 10.28 -8.52 0.13
C PRO A 10 11.11 -8.95 1.35
N GLU A 11 12.42 -9.06 1.19
CA GLU A 11 13.39 -9.46 2.21
C GLU A 11 13.34 -8.52 3.42
N ARG A 12 13.07 -7.22 3.21
CA ARG A 12 12.93 -6.23 4.28
C ARG A 12 11.71 -6.46 5.17
N PHE A 13 10.67 -7.10 4.62
CA PHE A 13 9.39 -7.34 5.27
C PHE A 13 9.21 -8.79 5.71
N THR A 14 10.19 -9.64 5.40
CA THR A 14 10.22 -11.03 5.83
C THR A 14 10.17 -11.08 7.36
N PRO A 15 9.36 -11.97 7.96
CA PRO A 15 9.21 -12.02 9.41
C PRO A 15 10.54 -12.31 10.10
N GLY A 16 11.13 -11.28 10.70
CA GLY A 16 12.21 -11.38 11.69
C GLY A 16 11.70 -11.15 13.11
N HIS A 17 12.57 -11.30 14.10
CA HIS A 17 12.26 -11.14 15.53
C HIS A 17 12.11 -9.69 16.01
N ALA A 18 11.89 -8.72 15.11
CA ALA A 18 11.89 -7.33 15.54
C ALA A 18 10.65 -7.04 16.41
N PRO A 19 10.85 -6.50 17.63
CA PRO A 19 9.83 -6.39 18.66
C PRO A 19 8.70 -5.44 18.24
N GLU A 20 7.56 -5.56 18.91
CA GLU A 20 6.46 -4.61 18.75
C GLU A 20 6.95 -3.17 19.07
N PRO A 21 6.66 -2.18 18.21
CA PRO A 21 6.99 -0.79 18.49
C PRO A 21 6.44 -0.33 19.84
N ALA A 22 7.26 0.39 20.62
CA ALA A 22 6.92 0.77 21.98
C ALA A 22 5.63 1.62 22.09
N ASP A 23 5.37 2.45 21.09
CA ASP A 23 4.18 3.30 20.98
C ASP A 23 2.90 2.56 20.55
N LEU A 24 3.02 1.27 20.19
CA LEU A 24 1.88 0.37 19.96
C LEU A 24 1.57 -0.55 21.15
N ARG A 25 2.42 -0.59 22.17
CA ARG A 25 2.16 -1.42 23.37
C ARG A 25 0.85 -1.02 24.04
N GLY A 26 0.02 -2.00 24.38
CA GLY A 26 -1.30 -1.78 24.99
C GLY A 26 -2.38 -1.26 24.02
N THR A 27 -2.06 -1.09 22.73
CA THR A 27 -3.06 -0.69 21.73
C THR A 27 -4.01 -1.84 21.45
N ALA A 28 -5.31 -1.57 21.52
CA ALA A 28 -6.34 -2.55 21.24
C ALA A 28 -6.18 -3.16 19.83
N ARG A 29 -6.57 -4.43 19.72
CA ARG A 29 -6.71 -5.14 18.44
C ARG A 29 -8.19 -5.37 18.16
N PRO A 30 -8.60 -5.51 16.89
CA PRO A 30 -7.75 -5.50 15.68
C PRO A 30 -7.24 -4.12 15.26
N ARG A 31 -6.13 -4.08 14.52
CA ARG A 31 -5.41 -2.88 14.07
C ARG A 31 -5.36 -2.80 12.54
N ALA A 32 -5.92 -1.74 11.97
CA ALA A 32 -5.79 -1.41 10.55
C ALA A 32 -4.73 -0.32 10.35
N LEU A 33 -3.72 -0.57 9.51
CA LEU A 33 -2.58 0.33 9.34
C LEU A 33 -2.55 0.99 7.96
N TYR A 34 -2.36 2.30 7.94
CA TYR A 34 -1.95 3.08 6.78
C TYR A 34 -0.50 3.57 6.98
N ALA A 35 0.40 3.22 6.07
CA ALA A 35 1.75 3.77 5.97
C ALA A 35 1.88 4.68 4.74
N GLY A 36 2.07 5.97 4.98
CA GLY A 36 2.23 6.97 3.94
C GLY A 36 1.89 8.37 4.44
N ALA A 37 2.22 9.39 3.63
CA ALA A 37 1.80 10.74 3.97
C ALA A 37 0.27 10.87 3.92
N ILE A 38 -0.29 11.60 4.88
CA ILE A 38 -1.70 11.98 4.91
C ILE A 38 -1.78 13.31 4.16
N ASP A 39 -2.18 13.22 2.90
CA ASP A 39 -2.20 14.31 1.92
C ASP A 39 -3.48 14.20 1.08
N ARG A 40 -3.64 15.03 0.04
CA ARG A 40 -4.85 15.12 -0.80
C ARG A 40 -5.36 13.82 -1.44
N TRP A 41 -4.52 12.79 -1.55
CA TRP A 41 -4.94 11.48 -2.06
C TRP A 41 -5.59 10.61 -0.99
N PHE A 42 -5.38 10.91 0.29
CA PHE A 42 -5.90 10.15 1.42
C PHE A 42 -7.32 10.61 1.73
N ASP A 43 -8.28 9.68 1.73
CA ASP A 43 -9.68 9.96 2.01
C ASP A 43 -9.95 9.89 3.52
N ALA A 44 -9.73 11.01 4.20
CA ALA A 44 -10.00 11.14 5.63
C ALA A 44 -11.50 11.03 5.97
N SER A 45 -12.40 11.35 5.03
CA SER A 45 -13.85 11.23 5.25
C SER A 45 -14.28 9.78 5.21
N LEU A 46 -13.80 9.01 4.22
CA LEU A 46 -13.99 7.57 4.17
C LEU A 46 -13.48 6.91 5.45
N LEU A 47 -12.24 7.22 5.86
CA LEU A 47 -11.69 6.61 7.07
C LEU A 47 -12.48 6.99 8.33
N ARG A 48 -12.95 8.23 8.46
CA ARG A 48 -13.82 8.65 9.57
C ARG A 48 -15.07 7.76 9.64
N ASP A 49 -15.72 7.53 8.50
CA ASP A 49 -16.97 6.77 8.47
C ASP A 49 -16.72 5.28 8.74
N VAL A 50 -15.63 4.72 8.21
CA VAL A 50 -15.19 3.35 8.55
C VAL A 50 -14.88 3.21 10.04
N ALA A 51 -14.17 4.17 10.62
CA ALA A 51 -13.83 4.16 12.04
C ALA A 51 -15.05 4.22 12.96
N ARG A 52 -16.12 4.90 12.55
CA ARG A 52 -17.41 4.92 13.25
C ARG A 52 -18.17 3.59 13.14
N LEU A 53 -18.08 2.92 11.99
CA LEU A 53 -18.68 1.59 11.79
C LEU A 53 -17.95 0.51 12.57
N LEU A 54 -16.65 0.70 12.85
CA LEU A 54 -15.78 -0.27 13.50
C LEU A 54 -15.17 0.27 14.81
N PRO A 55 -15.97 0.57 15.86
CA PRO A 55 -15.45 1.13 17.11
C PRO A 55 -14.48 0.19 17.86
N GLY A 56 -14.55 -1.13 17.58
CA GLY A 56 -13.61 -2.11 18.14
C GLY A 56 -12.26 -2.21 17.41
N TRP A 57 -12.11 -1.59 16.24
CA TRP A 57 -10.86 -1.55 15.48
C TRP A 57 -10.05 -0.31 15.84
N THR A 58 -8.73 -0.44 15.93
CA THR A 58 -7.81 0.70 16.00
C THR A 58 -7.21 1.00 14.63
N PHE A 59 -7.33 2.23 14.17
CA PHE A 59 -6.75 2.71 12.91
C PHE A 59 -5.43 3.43 13.18
N LEU A 60 -4.33 2.89 12.67
CA LEU A 60 -2.97 3.38 12.86
C LEU A 60 -2.52 4.12 11.61
N LEU A 61 -2.24 5.43 11.73
CA LEU A 61 -1.82 6.26 10.62
C LEU A 61 -0.35 6.67 10.80
N LEU A 62 0.51 6.03 10.02
CA LEU A 62 1.96 6.13 10.06
C LEU A 62 2.46 6.99 8.89
N GLY A 63 2.93 8.19 9.18
CA GLY A 63 3.47 9.10 8.17
C GLY A 63 3.27 10.57 8.49
N PRO A 64 3.86 11.47 7.69
CA PRO A 64 3.71 12.89 7.85
C PRO A 64 2.29 13.34 7.47
N VAL A 65 1.74 14.30 8.23
CA VAL A 65 0.50 14.99 7.92
C VAL A 65 0.84 16.21 7.05
N ARG A 66 0.32 16.24 5.82
CA ARG A 66 0.55 17.31 4.84
C ARG A 66 -0.74 18.04 4.46
N ALA A 67 -1.87 17.36 4.51
CA ALA A 67 -3.20 17.95 4.42
C ALA A 67 -3.91 17.87 5.78
N ASP A 68 -4.86 18.78 6.05
CA ASP A 68 -5.60 18.79 7.32
C ASP A 68 -6.41 17.49 7.51
N PRO A 69 -6.09 16.65 8.51
CA PRO A 69 -6.84 15.43 8.79
C PRO A 69 -8.09 15.71 9.63
N GLY A 70 -8.66 16.92 9.57
CA GLY A 70 -9.71 17.42 10.45
C GLY A 70 -10.90 16.46 10.64
N ALA A 71 -11.27 15.71 9.60
CA ALA A 71 -12.32 14.68 9.65
C ALA A 71 -12.06 13.55 10.66
N LEU A 72 -10.80 13.33 11.03
CA LEU A 72 -10.37 12.28 11.97
C LEU A 72 -10.28 12.76 13.43
N ARG A 73 -10.37 14.08 13.67
CA ARG A 73 -10.25 14.63 15.03
C ARG A 73 -11.37 14.10 15.92
N GLY A 74 -11.01 13.72 17.15
CA GLY A 74 -11.97 13.25 18.16
C GLY A 74 -12.43 11.79 17.99
N LEU A 75 -11.95 11.07 16.98
CA LEU A 75 -12.22 9.64 16.86
C LEU A 75 -11.34 8.86 17.85
N PRO A 76 -11.91 8.17 18.85
CA PRO A 76 -11.14 7.53 19.93
C PRO A 76 -10.31 6.34 19.43
N ASN A 77 -10.66 5.80 18.27
CA ASN A 77 -10.06 4.62 17.68
C ASN A 77 -9.17 4.93 16.47
N VAL A 78 -8.83 6.20 16.23
CA VAL A 78 -7.87 6.62 15.18
C VAL A 78 -6.63 7.21 15.85
N ARG A 79 -5.45 6.69 15.53
CA ARG A 79 -4.16 7.12 16.07
C ARG A 79 -3.26 7.66 14.97
N LEU A 80 -2.98 8.96 15.02
CA LEU A 80 -1.95 9.61 14.21
C LEU A 80 -0.59 9.37 14.87
N LEU A 81 0.22 8.48 14.31
CA LEU A 81 1.53 8.10 14.87
C LEU A 81 2.65 9.05 14.40
N GLY A 82 2.43 9.76 13.31
CA GLY A 82 3.44 10.62 12.68
C GLY A 82 4.45 9.82 11.85
N PRO A 83 5.49 10.48 11.31
CA PRO A 83 6.49 9.84 10.47
C PRO A 83 7.38 8.85 11.27
N ARG A 84 7.82 7.78 10.61
CA ARG A 84 8.85 6.85 11.10
C ARG A 84 9.92 6.64 10.03
N ALA A 85 11.08 6.15 10.46
CA ALA A 85 12.10 5.72 9.51
C ALA A 85 11.55 4.53 8.71
N TYR A 86 11.94 4.45 7.44
CA TYR A 86 11.52 3.34 6.57
C TYR A 86 11.97 1.98 7.13
N SER A 87 13.12 1.92 7.81
CA SER A 87 13.63 0.74 8.50
C SER A 87 12.71 0.20 9.59
N ASP A 88 11.84 1.05 10.15
CA ASP A 88 10.94 0.67 11.25
C ASP A 88 9.61 0.12 10.72
N LEU A 89 9.25 0.44 9.47
CA LEU A 89 7.98 0.06 8.84
C LEU A 89 7.66 -1.44 8.97
N PRO A 90 8.62 -2.39 8.78
CA PRO A 90 8.34 -3.80 8.98
C PRO A 90 7.80 -4.15 10.38
N ALA A 91 8.26 -3.47 11.44
CA ALA A 91 7.76 -3.71 12.79
C ALA A 91 6.32 -3.24 12.98
N TYR A 92 5.97 -2.10 12.40
CA TYR A 92 4.59 -1.60 12.39
C TYR A 92 3.65 -2.50 11.59
N LEU A 93 4.08 -2.98 10.42
CA LEU A 93 3.28 -3.88 9.60
C LEU A 93 3.02 -5.23 10.29
N ARG A 94 4.01 -5.79 11.01
CA ARG A 94 3.81 -6.99 11.82
C ARG A 94 2.88 -6.76 13.01
N ALA A 95 2.87 -5.55 13.57
CA ALA A 95 2.01 -5.20 14.69
C ALA A 95 0.56 -4.91 14.28
N ALA A 96 0.26 -4.84 12.97
CA ALA A 96 -1.08 -4.64 12.43
C ALA A 96 -1.78 -5.97 12.09
N ASP A 97 -3.09 -5.92 11.92
CA ASP A 97 -3.94 -7.05 11.50
C ASP A 97 -4.42 -6.90 10.05
N ALA A 98 -4.52 -5.67 9.55
CA ALA A 98 -4.80 -5.38 8.14
C ALA A 98 -4.07 -4.11 7.68
N GLY A 99 -3.73 -4.05 6.39
CA GLY A 99 -3.21 -2.87 5.72
C GLY A 99 -4.32 -2.17 4.96
N ILE A 100 -4.39 -0.83 5.02
CA ILE A 100 -5.44 -0.07 4.35
C ILE A 100 -4.85 0.93 3.34
N VAL A 101 -5.58 1.11 2.23
CA VAL A 101 -5.31 2.13 1.20
C VAL A 101 -6.61 2.91 0.92
N PRO A 102 -7.03 3.80 1.84
CA PRO A 102 -8.27 4.57 1.71
C PRO A 102 -8.03 5.82 0.86
N PHE A 103 -7.88 5.66 -0.44
CA PHE A 103 -7.56 6.77 -1.33
C PHE A 103 -8.82 7.37 -1.96
N ALA A 104 -8.87 8.70 -2.06
CA ALA A 104 -9.97 9.38 -2.73
C ALA A 104 -9.96 8.99 -4.21
N VAL A 105 -11.02 8.41 -4.76
CA VAL A 105 -11.04 7.90 -6.14
C VAL A 105 -11.27 9.06 -7.12
N ASN A 106 -10.21 9.47 -7.82
CA ASN A 106 -10.21 10.58 -8.77
C ASN A 106 -9.04 10.46 -9.76
N ASP A 107 -8.90 11.39 -10.71
CA ASP A 107 -7.86 11.37 -11.75
C ASP A 107 -6.43 11.34 -11.16
N LEU A 108 -6.20 12.05 -10.06
CA LEU A 108 -4.91 12.04 -9.38
C LEU A 108 -4.58 10.64 -8.88
N THR A 109 -5.50 9.99 -8.16
CA THR A 109 -5.23 8.68 -7.56
C THR A 109 -5.29 7.54 -8.58
N HIS A 110 -6.02 7.72 -9.68
CA HIS A 110 -5.93 6.84 -10.85
C HIS A 110 -4.56 6.87 -11.53
N SER A 111 -3.78 7.94 -11.31
CA SER A 111 -2.41 8.07 -11.81
C SER A 111 -1.35 7.58 -10.80
N ILE A 112 -1.77 7.04 -9.64
CA ILE A 112 -0.85 6.55 -8.60
C ILE A 112 -0.68 5.05 -8.72
N HIS A 113 0.59 4.60 -8.72
CA HIS A 113 0.94 3.21 -8.49
C HIS A 113 1.22 2.95 -7.00
N PRO A 114 0.36 2.21 -6.26
CA PRO A 114 0.40 2.18 -4.81
C PRO A 114 1.49 1.25 -4.26
N LEU A 115 2.71 1.79 -4.05
CA LEU A 115 3.85 1.07 -3.47
C LEU A 115 3.48 0.26 -2.22
N LYS A 116 2.67 0.86 -1.34
CA LYS A 116 2.27 0.25 -0.06
C LYS A 116 1.56 -1.10 -0.20
N VAL A 117 0.85 -1.36 -1.31
CA VAL A 117 0.23 -2.67 -1.53
C VAL A 117 1.30 -3.75 -1.59
N TYR A 118 2.40 -3.52 -2.31
CA TYR A 118 3.52 -4.47 -2.37
C TYR A 118 4.15 -4.67 -0.99
N GLU A 119 4.37 -3.60 -0.23
CA GLU A 119 4.97 -3.67 1.11
C GLU A 119 4.08 -4.44 2.10
N TYR A 120 2.77 -4.24 2.04
CA TYR A 120 1.81 -4.95 2.89
C TYR A 120 1.74 -6.43 2.50
N CYS A 121 1.72 -6.73 1.19
CA CYS A 121 1.79 -8.10 0.70
C CYS A 121 3.11 -8.78 1.12
N ALA A 122 4.23 -8.06 1.07
CA ALA A 122 5.53 -8.55 1.52
C ALA A 122 5.57 -8.85 3.02
N ALA A 123 4.79 -8.12 3.84
CA ALA A 123 4.58 -8.42 5.25
C ALA A 123 3.56 -9.56 5.50
N GLY A 124 2.88 -10.01 4.44
CA GLY A 124 1.81 -11.00 4.50
C GLY A 124 0.51 -10.46 5.11
N LEU A 125 0.33 -9.14 5.15
CA LEU A 125 -0.81 -8.46 5.78
C LEU A 125 -1.98 -8.38 4.78
N PRO A 126 -3.21 -8.81 5.13
CA PRO A 126 -4.36 -8.64 4.24
C PRO A 126 -4.60 -7.16 3.97
N VAL A 127 -4.95 -6.83 2.73
CA VAL A 127 -5.03 -5.44 2.25
C VAL A 127 -6.45 -5.10 1.83
N VAL A 128 -6.96 -3.95 2.33
CA VAL A 128 -8.22 -3.35 1.88
C VAL A 128 -7.93 -2.00 1.22
N ALA A 129 -8.42 -1.80 0.00
CA ALA A 129 -8.13 -0.61 -0.78
C ALA A 129 -9.38 -0.08 -1.48
N THR A 130 -9.40 1.23 -1.74
CA THR A 130 -10.38 1.85 -2.65
C THR A 130 -10.13 1.45 -4.10
N PRO A 131 -11.16 1.36 -4.96
CA PRO A 131 -11.04 0.89 -6.34
C PRO A 131 -10.43 1.95 -7.28
N MET A 132 -9.13 2.19 -7.15
CA MET A 132 -8.34 2.92 -8.14
C MET A 132 -8.01 2.02 -9.33
N ARG A 133 -7.68 2.62 -10.48
CA ARG A 133 -7.22 1.90 -11.69
C ARG A 133 -6.17 0.85 -11.35
N GLU A 134 -5.05 1.25 -10.76
CA GLU A 134 -3.95 0.32 -10.44
C GLU A 134 -4.33 -0.76 -9.44
N THR A 135 -5.09 -0.44 -8.39
CA THR A 135 -5.54 -1.46 -7.42
C THR A 135 -6.50 -2.48 -8.04
N GLY A 136 -7.18 -2.13 -9.13
CA GLY A 136 -8.02 -3.06 -9.90
C GLY A 136 -7.25 -3.90 -10.91
N THR A 137 -6.07 -3.45 -11.37
CA THR A 137 -5.33 -4.10 -12.46
C THR A 137 -4.01 -4.73 -12.05
N MET A 138 -3.46 -4.41 -10.87
CA MET A 138 -2.13 -4.87 -10.44
C MET A 138 -2.03 -6.36 -10.08
N GLY A 139 -3.15 -7.09 -10.06
CA GLY A 139 -3.18 -8.53 -9.75
C GLY A 139 -2.77 -8.90 -8.32
N ALA A 140 -2.82 -7.93 -7.40
CA ALA A 140 -2.53 -8.16 -6.00
C ALA A 140 -3.71 -8.85 -5.29
N PRO A 141 -3.46 -9.79 -4.37
CA PRO A 141 -4.50 -10.39 -3.52
C PRO A 141 -4.94 -9.40 -2.43
N LEU A 142 -5.83 -8.48 -2.81
CA LEU A 142 -6.40 -7.44 -1.96
C LEU A 142 -7.93 -7.39 -2.11
N ARG A 143 -8.61 -6.80 -1.13
CA ARG A 143 -10.05 -6.55 -1.17
C ARG A 143 -10.30 -5.11 -1.61
N LEU A 144 -11.15 -4.93 -2.62
CA LEU A 144 -11.61 -3.62 -3.06
C LEU A 144 -12.90 -3.24 -2.36
N ALA A 145 -12.96 -2.00 -1.88
CA ALA A 145 -14.14 -1.45 -1.23
C ALA A 145 -14.30 0.04 -1.59
N ALA A 146 -15.45 0.40 -2.17
CA ALA A 146 -15.76 1.75 -2.62
C ALA A 146 -16.43 2.59 -1.54
N THR A 147 -17.20 1.96 -0.65
CA THR A 147 -17.97 2.64 0.40
C THR A 147 -17.47 2.33 1.80
N ALA A 148 -17.84 3.13 2.79
CA ALA A 148 -17.46 2.88 4.18
C ALA A 148 -17.98 1.52 4.70
N GLN A 149 -19.19 1.13 4.27
CA GLN A 149 -19.81 -0.15 4.61
C GLN A 149 -19.04 -1.33 4.00
N GLU A 150 -18.71 -1.25 2.71
CA GLU A 150 -17.89 -2.26 2.04
C GLU A 150 -16.50 -2.35 2.67
N PHE A 151 -15.91 -1.20 3.03
CA PHE A 151 -14.56 -1.14 3.59
C PHE A 151 -14.54 -1.73 5.01
N ALA A 152 -15.55 -1.43 5.82
CA ALA A 152 -15.74 -2.02 7.14
C ALA A 152 -15.97 -3.54 7.04
N ALA A 153 -16.83 -3.99 6.13
CA ALA A 153 -17.07 -5.42 5.89
C ALA A 153 -15.80 -6.14 5.40
N ALA A 154 -15.04 -5.53 4.49
CA ALA A 154 -13.79 -6.08 3.99
C ALA A 154 -12.72 -6.19 5.08
N LEU A 155 -12.67 -5.23 6.03
CA LEU A 155 -11.80 -5.31 7.20
C LEU A 155 -12.21 -6.45 8.15
N GLU A 156 -13.50 -6.60 8.45
CA GLU A 156 -13.96 -7.72 9.27
C GLU A 156 -13.62 -9.08 8.64
N GLN A 157 -13.76 -9.21 7.32
CA GLN A 157 -13.38 -10.42 6.57
C GLN A 157 -11.88 -10.74 6.60
N THR A 158 -10.99 -9.79 6.95
CA THR A 158 -9.57 -10.10 7.06
C THR A 158 -9.24 -10.95 8.29
N ARG A 159 -10.17 -11.08 9.25
CA ARG A 159 -10.01 -11.96 10.41
C ARG A 159 -9.91 -13.44 10.02
N ASP A 160 -10.52 -13.81 8.89
CA ASP A 160 -10.58 -15.18 8.38
C ASP A 160 -9.51 -15.49 7.32
N ASP A 161 -8.56 -14.57 7.10
CA ASP A 161 -7.60 -14.62 6.00
C ASP A 161 -6.65 -15.85 6.02
N GLY A 162 -6.31 -16.33 7.22
CA GLY A 162 -5.61 -17.59 7.44
C GLY A 162 -4.22 -17.72 6.77
N PRO A 163 -3.58 -18.90 6.88
CA PRO A 163 -2.25 -19.12 6.31
C PRO A 163 -2.20 -19.07 4.78
N ALA A 164 -3.29 -19.46 4.11
CA ALA A 164 -3.35 -19.50 2.64
C ALA A 164 -3.35 -18.08 2.04
N GLY A 165 -4.19 -17.17 2.55
CA GLY A 165 -4.20 -15.78 2.10
C GLY A 165 -2.86 -15.10 2.37
N ARG A 166 -2.25 -15.38 3.53
CA ARG A 166 -0.88 -14.93 3.84
C ARG A 166 0.14 -15.42 2.82
N ALA A 167 0.13 -16.71 2.47
CA ALA A 167 1.07 -17.28 1.51
C ALA A 167 0.90 -16.67 0.11
N GLU A 168 -0.34 -16.44 -0.33
CA GLU A 168 -0.65 -15.81 -1.61
C GLU A 168 -0.03 -14.40 -1.72
N ARG A 169 -0.16 -13.60 -0.66
CA ARG A 169 0.44 -12.25 -0.58
C ARG A 169 1.97 -12.26 -0.61
N LEU A 170 2.59 -13.16 0.13
CA LEU A 170 4.05 -13.30 0.13
C LEU A 170 4.55 -13.69 -1.27
N GLU A 171 3.81 -14.57 -1.95
CA GLU A 171 4.15 -14.99 -3.32
C GLU A 171 3.92 -13.87 -4.34
N PHE A 172 2.87 -13.04 -4.17
CA PHE A 172 2.70 -11.84 -4.97
C PHE A 172 3.91 -10.89 -4.82
N ALA A 173 4.37 -10.63 -3.59
CA ALA A 173 5.51 -9.75 -3.35
C ALA A 173 6.81 -10.29 -3.97
N ARG A 174 7.09 -11.60 -3.87
CA ARG A 174 8.26 -12.26 -4.48
C ARG A 174 8.30 -12.18 -6.01
N ARG A 175 7.13 -12.08 -6.65
CA ARG A 175 6.98 -11.89 -8.10
C ARG A 175 7.01 -10.42 -8.55
N ASN A 176 7.20 -9.50 -7.61
CA ASN A 176 7.18 -8.07 -7.87
C ASN A 176 8.34 -7.36 -7.16
N THR A 177 9.57 -7.76 -7.48
CA THR A 177 10.79 -7.19 -6.89
C THR A 177 11.46 -6.15 -7.77
N TRP A 178 12.19 -5.21 -7.15
CA TRP A 178 13.00 -4.24 -7.91
C TRP A 178 14.06 -4.92 -8.77
N ASP A 179 14.63 -6.04 -8.35
CA ASP A 179 15.58 -6.82 -9.16
C ASP A 179 14.97 -7.36 -10.45
N GLN A 180 13.72 -7.83 -10.39
CA GLN A 180 12.98 -8.26 -11.58
C GLN A 180 12.70 -7.07 -12.50
N ARG A 181 12.28 -5.91 -11.94
CA ARG A 181 12.08 -4.68 -12.74
C ARG A 181 13.36 -4.21 -13.41
N PHE A 182 14.46 -4.24 -12.68
CA PHE A 182 15.78 -3.88 -13.19
C PHE A 182 16.23 -4.83 -14.30
N THR A 183 15.97 -6.13 -14.14
CA THR A 183 16.29 -7.13 -15.17
C THR A 183 15.51 -6.87 -16.47
N VAL A 184 14.21 -6.59 -16.38
CA VAL A 184 13.38 -6.23 -17.54
C VAL A 184 13.89 -4.95 -18.18
N LEU A 185 14.09 -3.88 -17.39
CA LEU A 185 14.60 -2.60 -17.89
C LEU A 185 15.94 -2.76 -18.61
N ARG A 186 16.88 -3.51 -18.02
CA ARG A 186 18.19 -3.78 -18.62
C ARG A 186 18.07 -4.54 -19.94
N SER A 187 17.18 -5.53 -20.01
CA SER A 187 16.94 -6.30 -21.25
C SER A 187 16.39 -5.41 -22.36
N GLU A 188 15.46 -4.51 -22.04
CA GLU A 188 14.89 -3.56 -23.00
C GLU A 188 15.90 -2.49 -23.45
N ILE A 189 16.74 -1.98 -22.54
CA ILE A 189 17.82 -1.07 -22.93
C ILE A 189 18.82 -1.78 -23.85
N ALA A 190 19.17 -3.04 -23.57
CA ALA A 190 20.09 -3.81 -24.39
C ALA A 190 19.53 -4.11 -25.80
N SER A 191 18.22 -4.37 -25.93
CA SER A 191 17.57 -4.55 -27.24
C SER A 191 17.59 -3.26 -28.07
N LEU A 192 17.52 -2.10 -27.41
CA LEU A 192 17.66 -0.79 -28.04
C LEU A 192 19.12 -0.41 -28.32
N ALA A 193 20.12 -1.00 -27.70
CA ALA A 193 21.53 -0.69 -28.01
C ALA A 193 21.98 -1.18 -29.40
N GLY A 194 21.18 -2.02 -30.06
CA GLY A 194 21.29 -2.34 -31.49
C GLY A 194 20.51 -1.39 -32.42
N TRP A 195 19.86 -0.36 -31.88
CA TRP A 195 19.06 0.60 -32.63
C TRP A 195 19.94 1.71 -33.21
N GLN A 196 20.08 1.74 -34.53
CA GLN A 196 20.52 2.93 -35.24
C GLN A 196 19.30 3.84 -35.43
N PRO A 197 19.24 5.03 -34.82
CA PRO A 197 18.18 5.98 -35.14
C PRO A 197 18.32 6.35 -36.63
N ALA A 198 17.23 6.25 -37.38
CA ALA A 198 17.16 6.87 -38.70
C ALA A 198 17.33 8.39 -38.49
N LEU A 199 18.54 8.91 -38.72
CA LEU A 199 18.73 10.33 -38.91
C LEU A 199 17.81 10.70 -40.07
N ALA A 200 16.77 11.48 -39.78
CA ALA A 200 15.95 12.09 -40.80
C ALA A 200 16.92 12.77 -41.77
N ALA A 201 16.95 12.29 -43.02
CA ALA A 201 17.66 12.93 -44.11
C ALA A 201 17.00 14.30 -44.33
N GLY A 202 17.44 15.28 -43.54
CA GLY A 202 17.15 16.67 -43.76
C GLY A 202 17.84 17.11 -45.02
N GLY A 203 17.02 17.29 -46.06
CA GLY A 203 17.17 18.31 -47.09
C GLY A 203 18.53 18.49 -47.75
N SER A 204 18.63 18.06 -49.00
CA SER A 204 19.37 18.84 -49.99
C SER A 204 18.40 19.25 -51.09
N ALA A 205 18.19 20.57 -51.13
CA ALA A 205 17.84 21.46 -52.26
C ALA A 205 17.17 20.86 -53.50
#